data_AF-A0A419JHS6-F1
#
_entry.id   AF-A0A419JHS6-F1
#
_cell.length_a   1.000
_cell.length_b   1.000
_cell.length_c   1.000
_cell.angle_alpha   90.00
_cell.angle_beta   90.00
_cell.angle_gamma   90.00
#
_symmetry.space_group_name_H-M   'P 1'
#
loop_
_entity.id
_entity.type
_entity.pdbx_description
1 polymer ?
#
loop_
_entity_poly.entity_id
_entity_poly.type
_entity_poly.pdbx_seq_one_letter_code
_entity_poly.pdbx_strand_id
1 'polypeptide(L)' 'VTASWKGYRKDWHNITFNTSFILLANETYNYTIRTGSYPQVHHTDNLSTPAGFITCTEFVDVNGMRYNDWIPAIKLY' A
#
# COMPACT_ATOMS: atom_id res chain seq x y z
N VAL A 1 10.84 1.78 10.67
CA VAL A 1 10.47 0.48 11.31
C VAL A 1 10.28 -0.54 10.20
N THR A 2 10.69 -1.80 10.41
CA THR A 2 10.52 -2.87 9.41
C THR A 2 9.68 -4.01 9.99
N ALA A 3 8.76 -4.54 9.20
CA ALA A 3 7.99 -5.75 9.51
C ALA A 3 8.09 -6.71 8.33
N SER A 4 8.08 -8.01 8.61
CA SER A 4 8.13 -9.05 7.59
C SER A 4 6.98 -10.02 7.78
N TRP A 5 6.39 -10.44 6.66
CA TRP A 5 5.36 -11.46 6.67
C TRP A 5 6.02 -12.84 6.64
N LYS A 6 5.78 -13.65 7.67
CA LYS A 6 6.38 -14.99 7.83
C LYS A 6 5.56 -16.10 7.16
N GLY A 7 4.82 -15.75 6.11
CA GLY A 7 3.92 -16.66 5.40
C GLY A 7 2.54 -16.80 6.06
N TYR A 8 1.67 -17.55 5.38
CA TYR A 8 0.31 -17.80 5.83
C TYR A 8 0.33 -18.62 7.13
N ARG A 9 -0.12 -18.00 8.22
CA ARG A 9 -0.47 -18.76 9.43
C ARG A 9 -1.96 -19.16 9.45
N LYS A 10 -2.82 -18.43 8.72
CA LYS A 10 -4.29 -18.57 8.52
C LYS A 10 -4.73 -17.66 7.33
N ASP A 11 -6.00 -17.25 7.23
CA ASP A 11 -6.57 -16.31 6.22
C ASP A 11 -6.08 -14.84 6.35
N TRP A 12 -5.07 -14.58 7.17
CA TRP A 12 -4.69 -13.23 7.56
C TRP A 12 -3.61 -12.70 6.61
N HIS A 13 -3.83 -11.50 6.09
CA HIS A 13 -2.92 -10.81 5.15
C HIS A 13 -2.34 -9.53 5.77
N ASN A 14 -2.29 -9.46 7.10
CA ASN A 14 -1.87 -8.25 7.81
C ASN A 14 -0.38 -8.29 8.15
N ILE A 15 0.31 -7.17 7.90
CA ILE A 15 1.68 -6.91 8.37
C ILE A 15 1.58 -5.85 9.46
N THR A 16 1.86 -6.24 10.70
CA THR A 16 1.84 -5.32 11.83
C THR A 16 3.26 -4.87 12.17
N PHE A 17 3.45 -3.57 12.33
CA PHE A 17 4.67 -3.01 12.88
C PHE A 17 4.65 -3.15 14.40
N ASN A 18 5.74 -3.65 15.00
CA ASN A 18 5.85 -3.78 16.46
C ASN A 18 6.00 -2.42 17.18
N THR A 19 6.03 -1.32 16.43
CA THR A 19 6.24 0.03 16.95
C THR A 19 5.14 0.92 16.42
N SER A 20 4.38 1.52 17.33
CA SER A 20 3.37 2.52 17.02
C SER A 20 4.03 3.83 16.59
N PHE A 21 3.38 4.56 15.69
CA PHE A 21 3.79 5.91 15.31
C PHE A 21 2.55 6.81 15.18
N ILE A 22 2.72 8.09 15.48
CA ILE A 22 1.65 9.08 15.37
C ILE A 22 1.84 9.82 14.04
N LEU A 23 0.78 9.86 13.23
CA LEU A 23 0.72 10.71 12.05
C LEU A 23 0.42 12.14 12.49
N LEU A 24 1.30 13.07 12.12
CA LEU A 24 1.16 14.49 12.37
C LEU A 24 0.57 15.16 11.12
N ALA A 25 -0.24 16.19 11.34
CA ALA A 25 -0.80 16.96 10.23
C ALA A 25 0.32 17.65 9.44
N ASN A 26 0.14 17.73 8.12
CA ASN A 26 1.09 18.33 7.16
C ASN A 26 2.46 17.64 7.05
N GLU A 27 2.61 16.43 7.60
CA GLU A 27 3.82 15.64 7.46
C GLU A 27 3.71 14.62 6.32
N THR A 28 4.82 14.39 5.62
CA THR A 28 4.90 13.39 4.55
C THR A 28 5.58 12.13 5.07
N TYR A 29 4.91 10.99 4.94
CA TYR A 29 5.40 9.69 5.39
C TYR A 29 5.68 8.78 4.21
N ASN A 30 6.85 8.15 4.21
CA ASN A 30 7.25 7.19 3.19
C ASN A 30 7.20 5.77 3.75
N TYR A 31 6.61 4.84 2.99
CA TYR A 31 6.61 3.41 3.29
C TYR A 31 6.94 2.62 2.03
N THR A 32 7.54 1.44 2.20
CA THR A 32 7.87 0.53 1.10
C THR A 32 7.26 -0.82 1.41
N ILE A 33 6.35 -1.28 0.55
CA ILE A 33 5.77 -2.62 0.62
C ILE A 33 6.44 -3.47 -0.47
N ARG A 34 6.96 -4.63 -0.09
CA ARG A 34 7.54 -5.61 -1.02
C ARG A 34 6.72 -6.89 -0.93
N THR A 35 5.96 -7.19 -1.98
CA THR A 35 5.09 -8.37 -2.08
C THR A 35 5.52 -9.26 -3.23
N GLY A 36 5.34 -10.58 -3.08
CA GLY A 36 5.56 -11.57 -4.13
C GLY A 36 4.32 -11.86 -4.98
N SER A 37 3.14 -11.38 -4.57
CA SER A 37 1.88 -11.53 -5.33
C SER A 37 1.34 -10.17 -5.77
N TYR A 38 0.58 -10.20 -6.86
CA TYR A 38 -0.11 -9.01 -7.37
C TYR A 38 -1.19 -8.56 -6.36
N PRO A 39 -1.14 -7.32 -5.84
CA PRO A 39 -2.26 -6.78 -5.08
C PRO A 39 -3.49 -6.69 -5.99
N GLN A 40 -4.69 -6.60 -5.41
CA GLN A 40 -5.84 -6.14 -6.19
C GLN A 40 -5.54 -4.73 -6.72
N VAL A 41 -6.06 -4.37 -7.90
CA VAL A 41 -5.77 -3.08 -8.54
C VAL A 41 -7.07 -2.37 -8.89
N HIS A 42 -7.12 -1.08 -8.56
CA HIS A 42 -8.11 -0.16 -9.09
C HIS A 42 -7.55 0.47 -10.37
N HIS A 43 -8.26 0.33 -11.49
CA HIS A 43 -7.90 0.93 -12.77
C HIS A 43 -8.36 2.39 -12.84
N THR A 44 -7.85 3.22 -11.93
CA THR A 44 -7.98 4.68 -11.91
C THR A 44 -6.75 5.29 -11.22
N ASP A 45 -6.43 6.54 -11.56
CA ASP A 45 -5.39 7.37 -10.93
C ASP A 45 -5.84 8.07 -9.64
N ASN A 46 -7.16 8.14 -9.41
CA ASN A 46 -7.78 8.80 -8.26
C ASN A 46 -8.97 7.98 -7.72
N LEU A 47 -8.87 7.57 -6.45
CA LEU A 47 -9.92 6.87 -5.73
C LEU A 47 -10.48 7.74 -4.61
N SER A 48 -11.74 8.15 -4.76
CA SER A 48 -12.49 8.85 -3.71
C SER A 48 -13.02 7.87 -2.66
N THR A 49 -12.78 8.16 -1.39
CA THR A 49 -13.27 7.38 -0.24
C THR A 49 -13.96 8.30 0.75
N PRO A 50 -14.79 7.77 1.67
CA PRO A 50 -15.37 8.58 2.75
C PRO A 50 -14.33 9.29 3.63
N ALA A 51 -13.09 8.80 3.67
CA ALA A 51 -12.00 9.36 4.47
C ALA A 51 -11.09 10.34 3.70
N GLY A 52 -11.29 10.51 2.38
CA GLY A 52 -10.45 11.35 1.52
C GLY A 52 -10.12 10.71 0.19
N PHE A 53 -9.12 11.27 -0.50
CA PHE A 53 -8.68 10.83 -1.82
C PHE A 53 -7.38 10.03 -1.73
N ILE A 54 -7.31 8.95 -2.50
CA ILE A 54 -6.07 8.21 -2.76
C ILE A 54 -5.67 8.49 -4.20
N THR A 55 -4.45 8.97 -4.41
CA THR A 55 -3.89 9.21 -5.73
C THR A 55 -2.63 8.38 -5.94
N CYS A 56 -2.40 7.95 -7.17
CA CYS A 56 -1.17 7.27 -7.57
C CYS A 56 -0.65 7.91 -8.86
N THR A 57 0.54 8.52 -8.79
CA THR A 57 1.18 9.10 -9.97
C THR A 57 1.84 8.05 -10.86
N GLU A 58 2.37 7.00 -10.22
CA GLU A 58 3.05 5.89 -10.89
C GLU A 58 3.03 4.63 -10.02
N PHE A 59 2.64 3.53 -10.64
CA PHE A 59 2.86 2.18 -10.17
C PHE A 59 3.83 1.47 -11.11
N VAL A 60 4.87 0.83 -10.55
CA VAL A 60 5.83 0.02 -11.33
C VAL A 60 5.75 -1.42 -10.87
N ASP A 61 5.45 -2.33 -11.80
CA ASP A 61 5.36 -3.75 -11.48
C ASP A 61 6.74 -4.43 -11.41
N VAL A 62 6.75 -5.73 -11.09
CA VAL A 62 7.99 -6.52 -10.98
C VAL A 62 8.73 -6.71 -12.31
N ASN A 63 8.07 -6.47 -13.45
CA ASN A 63 8.67 -6.52 -14.79
C ASN A 63 9.21 -5.15 -15.23
N GLY A 64 9.06 -4.10 -14.42
CA GLY A 64 9.48 -2.73 -14.75
C GLY A 64 8.46 -1.97 -15.60
N MET A 65 7.24 -2.49 -15.76
CA MET A 65 6.16 -1.81 -16.47
C MET A 65 5.59 -0.70 -15.61
N ARG A 66 5.40 0.49 -16.22
CA ARG A 66 4.88 1.69 -15.55
C ARG A 66 3.41 1.89 -15.90
N TYR A 67 2.62 2.21 -14.88
CA TYR A 67 1.19 2.46 -14.98
C TYR A 67 0.86 3.76 -14.26
N ASN A 68 0.13 4.65 -14.93
CA ASN A 68 -0.22 5.98 -14.42
C ASN A 68 -1.69 6.08 -14.00
N ASP A 69 -2.47 5.03 -14.25
CA ASP A 69 -3.90 4.93 -14.02
C ASP A 69 -4.25 3.74 -13.11
N TRP A 70 -3.28 3.17 -12.40
CA TRP A 70 -3.45 1.96 -11.58
C TRP A 70 -3.06 2.23 -10.14
N ILE A 71 -4.02 2.05 -9.20
CA ILE A 71 -3.78 2.14 -7.75
C ILE A 71 -3.73 0.72 -7.17
N PRO A 72 -2.61 0.31 -6.53
CA PRO A 72 -2.57 -0.94 -5.78
C PRO A 72 -3.48 -0.85 -4.55
N ALA A 73 -4.39 -1.81 -4.40
CA ALA A 73 -5.29 -1.88 -3.26
C ALA A 73 -4.53 -2.39 -2.03
N ILE A 74 -4.27 -1.48 -1.12
CA ILE A 74 -3.72 -1.75 0.21
C ILE A 74 -4.62 -1.10 1.25
N LYS A 75 -4.67 -1.69 2.45
CA LYS A 75 -5.40 -1.13 3.58
C LYS A 75 -4.45 -0.87 4.73
N LEU A 76 -4.37 0.40 5.13
CA LEU A 76 -3.70 0.83 6.34
C LEU A 76 -4.77 0.92 7.43
N TYR A 77 -4.54 0.24 8.56
CA TYR A 77 -5.41 0.22 9.73
C TYR A 77 -4.81 1.07 10.86
#